data_AF-A0A4U2GE82-F1
#
_entry.id   AF-A0A4U2GE82-F1
#
_cell.length_a   1.000
_cell.length_b   1.000
_cell.length_c   1.000
_cell.angle_alpha   90.00
_cell.angle_beta   90.00
_cell.angle_gamma   90.00
#
_symmetry.space_group_name_H-M   'P 1'
#
loop_
_entity.id
_entity.type
_entity.pdbx_description
1 polymer ?
#
loop_
_entity_poly.entity_id
_entity_poly.type
_entity_poly.pdbx_seq_one_letter_code
_entity_poly.pdbx_strand_id
1 'polypeptide(L)'
;MKLKTITLCTLLSASVAVHAQENVQAPTAVNVQSQADSLNSQEQSFKQSADLIRTTYESQLYTLPAFKEGHYGLRMYRQTLDDKYSAAVWSDMARVASKLSTLSNDVQTMEQIVLYSEKRVASYIGDNDERSIRRYNITKHMPEYLYLGVDLLGSMARANEYGLEHKNDAKLREIIRRYDFSRYVTNEDMVKAWAAQLANQVYWLRQLGEQDVVDEFVDTFKKAYPDDKDKKLSSQQFGNKIYGMTHVIFGDSEYYQHQVSEQDHQWIYDYFRENIDTILLRAKEDVIAEVGLTFLLAGLEDDPVLEKTRLAIQASIDEKQGMIPSITGDFDLEYGEHRNVLAIMLLDWQQVNEAPTYEGSPKVFTNIPYGLIKNQPQKN
;
A
#
# COMPACT_ATOMS: atom_id res chain seq x y z
N MET A 1 -75.64 -59.34 31.28
CA MET A 1 -74.80 -58.44 32.10
C MET A 1 -74.17 -57.43 31.15
N LYS A 2 -74.69 -56.20 31.00
CA LYS A 2 -74.38 -54.97 31.79
C LYS A 2 -72.86 -54.69 31.85
N LEU A 3 -72.28 -53.52 31.50
CA LEU A 3 -72.79 -52.20 31.09
C LEU A 3 -71.56 -51.28 30.78
N LYS A 4 -71.68 -50.36 29.79
CA LYS A 4 -71.20 -48.93 29.71
C LYS A 4 -69.67 -48.60 29.78
N THR A 5 -69.12 -47.55 29.13
CA THR A 5 -69.64 -46.24 28.69
C THR A 5 -68.80 -45.64 27.54
N ILE A 6 -69.45 -44.83 26.69
CA ILE A 6 -68.94 -43.95 25.63
C ILE A 6 -68.55 -42.58 26.23
N THR A 7 -67.48 -41.94 25.72
CA THR A 7 -67.43 -40.46 25.58
C THR A 7 -66.70 -40.08 24.30
N LEU A 8 -67.42 -39.39 23.43
CA LEU A 8 -66.99 -38.72 22.20
C LEU A 8 -66.91 -37.22 22.52
N CYS A 9 -65.77 -36.56 22.28
CA CYS A 9 -65.66 -35.10 22.30
C CYS A 9 -65.17 -34.61 20.95
N THR A 10 -66.11 -34.04 20.20
CA THR A 10 -65.91 -33.15 19.06
C THR A 10 -65.37 -31.79 19.53
N LEU A 11 -64.28 -31.33 18.93
CA LEU A 11 -63.92 -29.91 18.92
C LEU A 11 -63.78 -29.44 17.46
N LEU A 12 -64.76 -28.64 17.03
CA LEU A 12 -64.64 -27.71 15.92
C LEU A 12 -63.65 -26.61 16.32
N SER A 13 -62.71 -26.26 15.43
CA SER A 13 -62.04 -24.96 15.47
C SER A 13 -61.67 -24.55 14.05
N ALA A 14 -62.13 -23.37 13.68
CA ALA A 14 -62.10 -22.81 12.33
C ALA A 14 -60.67 -22.56 11.82
N SER A 15 -60.42 -22.97 10.58
CA SER A 15 -59.25 -22.58 9.80
C SER A 15 -59.41 -21.14 9.30
N VAL A 16 -58.72 -20.19 9.91
CA VAL A 16 -58.49 -18.85 9.35
C VAL A 16 -57.24 -18.94 8.49
N ALA A 17 -57.42 -18.94 7.17
CA ALA A 17 -56.32 -18.78 6.22
C ALA A 17 -55.87 -17.31 6.23
N VAL A 18 -54.70 -17.05 6.82
CA VAL A 18 -54.02 -15.76 6.65
C VAL A 18 -53.32 -15.81 5.30
N HIS A 19 -53.86 -15.10 4.31
CA HIS A 19 -53.11 -14.75 3.10
C HIS A 19 -52.08 -13.69 3.49
N ALA A 20 -50.82 -14.11 3.67
CA ALA A 20 -49.70 -13.21 3.61
C ALA A 20 -49.47 -12.85 2.13
N GLN A 21 -49.92 -11.66 1.72
CA GLN A 21 -49.46 -11.06 0.47
C GLN A 21 -47.99 -10.68 0.65
N GLU A 22 -47.08 -11.50 0.13
CA GLU A 22 -45.71 -11.07 -0.14
C GLU A 22 -45.75 -9.98 -1.21
N ASN A 23 -45.63 -8.73 -0.76
CA ASN A 23 -45.44 -7.58 -1.63
C ASN A 23 -43.97 -7.53 -2.06
N VAL A 24 -43.56 -8.42 -2.97
CA VAL A 24 -42.28 -8.28 -3.67
C VAL A 24 -42.46 -7.20 -4.72
N GLN A 25 -42.29 -5.94 -4.31
CA GLN A 25 -42.14 -4.83 -5.24
C GLN A 25 -40.79 -4.99 -5.96
N ALA A 26 -40.83 -5.44 -7.20
CA ALA A 26 -39.71 -5.28 -8.11
C ALA A 26 -39.34 -3.78 -8.17
N PRO A 27 -38.05 -3.42 -8.12
CA PRO A 27 -37.65 -2.02 -8.18
C PRO A 27 -38.18 -1.40 -9.48
N THR A 28 -38.99 -0.36 -9.35
CA THR A 28 -39.51 0.37 -10.50
C THR A 28 -38.35 1.06 -11.23
N ALA A 29 -38.42 1.12 -12.56
CA ALA A 29 -37.35 1.69 -13.40
C ALA A 29 -36.93 3.13 -12.99
N VAL A 30 -37.83 3.88 -12.35
CA VAL A 30 -37.57 5.22 -11.80
C VAL A 30 -36.60 5.18 -10.61
N ASN A 31 -36.69 4.16 -9.75
CA ASN A 31 -35.83 4.02 -8.57
C ASN A 31 -34.42 3.57 -8.93
N VAL A 32 -34.29 2.75 -9.98
CA VAL A 32 -32.99 2.33 -10.54
C VAL A 32 -32.29 3.50 -11.21
N GLN A 33 -33.02 4.34 -11.96
CA GLN A 33 -32.46 5.54 -12.57
C GLN A 33 -31.95 6.54 -11.53
N SER A 34 -32.73 6.79 -10.47
CA SER A 34 -32.31 7.73 -9.41
C SER A 34 -31.07 7.26 -8.63
N GLN A 35 -30.89 5.95 -8.44
CA GLN A 35 -29.71 5.39 -7.79
C GLN A 35 -28.47 5.47 -8.70
N ALA A 36 -28.62 5.16 -9.99
CA ALA A 36 -27.55 5.30 -10.97
C ALA A 36 -27.10 6.76 -11.11
N ASP A 37 -28.05 7.71 -11.12
CA ASP A 37 -27.76 9.14 -11.20
C ASP A 37 -27.01 9.63 -9.94
N SER A 38 -27.36 9.12 -8.74
CA SER A 38 -26.65 9.47 -7.50
C SER A 38 -25.22 8.93 -7.46
N LEU A 39 -25.00 7.68 -7.88
CA LEU A 39 -23.66 7.07 -7.91
C LEU A 39 -22.74 7.82 -8.88
N ASN A 40 -23.24 8.11 -10.09
CA ASN A 40 -22.50 8.89 -11.08
C ASN A 40 -22.17 10.30 -10.56
N SER A 41 -23.10 10.96 -9.86
CA SER A 41 -22.83 12.27 -9.26
C SER A 41 -21.73 12.25 -8.19
N GLN A 42 -21.64 11.15 -7.43
CA GLN A 42 -20.64 10.97 -6.37
C GLN A 42 -19.27 10.62 -6.95
N GLU A 43 -19.21 9.74 -7.95
CA GLU A 43 -17.98 9.47 -8.71
C GLU A 43 -17.42 10.75 -9.33
N GLN A 44 -18.28 11.56 -9.95
CA GLN A 44 -17.88 12.84 -10.52
C GLN A 44 -17.36 13.81 -9.45
N SER A 45 -17.91 13.76 -8.24
CA SER A 45 -17.44 14.55 -7.10
C SER A 45 -16.05 14.10 -6.63
N PHE A 46 -15.81 12.79 -6.49
CA PHE A 46 -14.48 12.28 -6.15
C PHE A 46 -13.44 12.66 -7.20
N LYS A 47 -13.79 12.53 -8.47
CA LYS A 47 -12.92 12.94 -9.57
C LYS A 47 -12.53 14.42 -9.51
N GLN A 48 -13.49 15.31 -9.23
CA GLN A 48 -13.21 16.75 -9.07
C GLN A 48 -12.24 17.02 -7.91
N SER A 49 -12.40 16.31 -6.79
CA SER A 49 -11.49 16.39 -5.65
C SER A 49 -10.08 15.89 -6.02
N ALA A 50 -9.97 14.80 -6.77
CA ALA A 50 -8.68 14.32 -7.28
C ALA A 50 -8.03 15.34 -8.23
N ASP A 51 -8.80 15.92 -9.15
CA ASP A 51 -8.34 16.91 -10.12
C ASP A 51 -7.81 18.18 -9.42
N LEU A 52 -8.43 18.59 -8.32
CA LEU A 52 -7.97 19.71 -7.49
C LEU A 52 -6.58 19.43 -6.90
N ILE A 53 -6.40 18.30 -6.23
CA ILE A 53 -5.10 17.91 -5.65
C ILE A 53 -4.05 17.75 -6.75
N ARG A 54 -4.43 17.11 -7.86
CA ARG A 54 -3.54 16.90 -9.01
C ARG A 54 -3.05 18.22 -9.57
N THR A 55 -3.93 19.21 -9.74
CA THR A 55 -3.56 20.55 -10.24
C THR A 55 -2.59 21.26 -9.29
N THR A 56 -2.82 21.18 -7.98
CA THR A 56 -1.92 21.75 -6.96
C THR A 56 -0.51 21.18 -7.06
N TYR A 57 -0.39 19.86 -7.16
CA TYR A 57 0.92 19.19 -7.25
C TYR A 57 1.59 19.36 -8.62
N GLU A 58 0.87 19.12 -9.71
CA GLU A 58 1.47 19.16 -11.06
C GLU A 58 1.95 20.56 -11.45
N SER A 59 1.30 21.62 -10.95
CA SER A 59 1.75 23.00 -11.19
C SER A 59 3.08 23.36 -10.53
N GLN A 60 3.49 22.58 -9.51
CA GLN A 60 4.69 22.83 -8.71
C GLN A 60 5.62 21.60 -8.63
N LEU A 61 5.38 20.58 -9.45
CA LEU A 61 6.07 19.29 -9.37
C LEU A 61 7.59 19.43 -9.49
N TYR A 62 8.05 20.36 -10.33
CA TYR A 62 9.46 20.70 -10.55
C TYR A 62 10.17 21.29 -9.32
N THR A 63 9.43 21.69 -8.28
CA THR A 63 10.00 22.20 -7.03
C THR A 63 10.35 21.08 -6.06
N LEU A 64 9.82 19.87 -6.27
CA LEU A 64 10.04 18.75 -5.38
C LEU A 64 11.43 18.15 -5.61
N PRO A 65 12.08 17.60 -4.56
CA PRO A 65 13.27 16.80 -4.74
C PRO A 65 13.01 15.61 -5.67
N ALA A 66 14.03 15.17 -6.42
CA ALA A 66 13.94 14.08 -7.40
C ALA A 66 13.27 12.80 -6.85
N PHE A 67 13.49 12.47 -5.57
CA PHE A 67 12.82 11.34 -4.93
C PHE A 67 11.29 11.51 -4.89
N LYS A 68 10.81 12.69 -4.52
CA LYS A 68 9.38 13.01 -4.38
C LYS A 68 8.70 13.23 -5.72
N GLU A 69 9.37 13.95 -6.62
CA GLU A 69 8.95 14.09 -8.01
C GLU A 69 8.78 12.72 -8.67
N GLY A 70 9.79 11.86 -8.57
CA GLY A 70 9.76 10.52 -9.14
C GLY A 70 8.73 9.60 -8.50
N HIS A 71 8.53 9.72 -7.19
CA HIS A 71 7.51 8.99 -6.44
C HIS A 71 6.08 9.34 -6.90
N TYR A 72 5.81 10.63 -7.12
CA TYR A 72 4.55 11.13 -7.67
C TYR A 72 4.37 10.69 -9.13
N GLY A 73 5.36 11.00 -9.97
CA GLY A 73 5.31 10.78 -11.40
C GLY A 73 5.16 9.31 -11.78
N LEU A 74 5.85 8.39 -11.08
CA LEU A 74 5.72 6.95 -11.33
C LEU A 74 4.29 6.46 -11.06
N ARG A 75 3.69 6.85 -9.94
CA ARG A 75 2.32 6.46 -9.60
C ARG A 75 1.32 7.00 -10.60
N MET A 76 1.46 8.27 -10.96
CA MET A 76 0.57 8.87 -11.94
C MET A 76 0.74 8.27 -13.34
N TYR A 77 1.96 7.93 -13.75
CA TYR A 77 2.20 7.18 -14.98
C TYR A 77 1.53 5.81 -14.93
N ARG A 78 1.67 5.07 -13.81
CA ARG A 78 0.99 3.77 -13.62
C ARG A 78 -0.53 3.86 -13.68
N GLN A 79 -1.14 4.95 -13.27
CA GLN A 79 -2.58 5.11 -13.36
C GLN A 79 -3.05 5.53 -14.76
N THR A 80 -2.28 6.37 -15.45
CA THR A 80 -2.78 7.10 -16.64
C THR A 80 -2.10 6.74 -17.95
N LEU A 81 -0.92 6.13 -17.89
CA LEU A 81 0.00 5.94 -19.02
C LEU A 81 0.37 7.25 -19.75
N ASP A 82 0.21 8.40 -19.09
CA ASP A 82 0.47 9.70 -19.69
C ASP A 82 1.98 9.99 -19.76
N ASP A 83 2.49 10.14 -20.98
CA ASP A 83 3.88 10.44 -21.27
C ASP A 83 4.37 11.76 -20.61
N LYS A 84 3.47 12.65 -20.15
CA LYS A 84 3.87 13.87 -19.42
C LYS A 84 4.67 13.57 -18.15
N TYR A 85 4.48 12.39 -17.53
CA TYR A 85 5.23 12.00 -16.33
C TYR A 85 6.59 11.37 -16.62
N SER A 86 6.97 11.18 -17.89
CA SER A 86 8.21 10.49 -18.27
C SER A 86 9.47 11.13 -17.68
N ALA A 87 9.50 12.46 -17.55
CA ALA A 87 10.63 13.18 -16.97
C ALA A 87 10.80 12.86 -15.47
N ALA A 88 9.71 12.79 -14.73
CA ALA A 88 9.71 12.41 -13.31
C ALA A 88 10.14 10.94 -13.12
N VAL A 89 9.65 10.03 -13.99
CA VAL A 89 10.11 8.63 -14.01
C VAL A 89 11.62 8.57 -14.28
N TRP A 90 12.12 9.34 -15.24
CA TRP A 90 13.55 9.40 -15.54
C TRP A 90 14.38 9.92 -14.36
N SER A 91 13.88 10.94 -13.65
CA SER A 91 14.48 11.48 -12.42
C SER A 91 14.63 10.39 -11.34
N ASP A 92 13.59 9.55 -11.15
CA ASP A 92 13.66 8.39 -10.26
C ASP A 92 14.68 7.35 -10.72
N MET A 93 14.67 6.99 -12.01
CA MET A 93 15.64 6.05 -12.58
C MET A 93 17.09 6.52 -12.35
N ALA A 94 17.37 7.81 -12.55
CA ALA A 94 18.70 8.38 -12.36
C ALA A 94 19.15 8.30 -10.89
N ARG A 95 18.24 8.57 -9.96
CA ARG A 95 18.48 8.40 -8.51
C ARG A 95 18.79 6.94 -8.16
N VAL A 96 18.02 5.99 -8.71
CA VAL A 96 18.24 4.54 -8.51
C VAL A 96 19.60 4.11 -9.06
N ALA A 97 19.93 4.51 -10.29
CA ALA A 97 21.21 4.20 -10.91
C ALA A 97 22.40 4.74 -10.10
N SER A 98 22.29 5.98 -9.60
CA SER A 98 23.30 6.60 -8.75
C SER A 98 23.49 5.83 -7.44
N LYS A 99 22.39 5.47 -6.76
CA LYS A 99 22.43 4.68 -5.53
C LYS A 99 23.09 3.31 -5.75
N LEU A 100 22.66 2.56 -6.77
CA LEU A 100 23.24 1.25 -7.08
C LEU A 100 24.72 1.35 -7.49
N SER A 101 25.10 2.42 -8.19
CA SER A 101 26.50 2.71 -8.52
C SER A 101 27.34 2.90 -7.25
N THR A 102 26.89 3.73 -6.30
CA THR A 102 27.57 3.94 -5.02
C THR A 102 27.71 2.62 -4.25
N LEU A 103 26.63 1.86 -4.08
CA LEU A 103 26.68 0.60 -3.34
C LEU A 103 27.60 -0.41 -4.02
N SER A 104 27.52 -0.53 -5.35
CA SER A 104 28.32 -1.51 -6.11
C SER A 104 29.80 -1.15 -6.25
N ASN A 105 30.21 0.11 -6.01
CA ASN A 105 31.59 0.58 -6.15
C ASN A 105 32.26 0.88 -4.80
N ASP A 106 31.52 1.40 -3.82
CA ASP A 106 32.11 1.99 -2.62
C ASP A 106 31.78 1.20 -1.33
N VAL A 107 30.72 0.38 -1.34
CA VAL A 107 30.21 -0.30 -0.13
C VAL A 107 29.92 -1.77 -0.40
N GLN A 108 30.95 -2.61 -0.38
CA GLN A 108 30.90 -4.01 -0.84
C GLN A 108 31.41 -5.03 0.17
N THR A 109 32.41 -4.67 0.98
CA THR A 109 32.96 -5.56 2.01
C THR A 109 32.11 -5.51 3.27
N MET A 110 32.25 -6.52 4.13
CA MET A 110 31.56 -6.54 5.42
C MET A 110 31.91 -5.33 6.26
N GLU A 111 33.19 -4.89 6.31
CA GLU A 111 33.56 -3.71 7.07
C GLU A 111 32.94 -2.43 6.51
N GLN A 112 32.91 -2.28 5.18
CA GLN A 112 32.29 -1.11 4.54
C GLN A 112 30.78 -1.05 4.81
N ILE A 113 30.09 -2.19 4.74
CA ILE A 113 28.65 -2.29 5.02
C ILE A 113 28.38 -1.91 6.48
N VAL A 114 29.16 -2.43 7.43
CA VAL A 114 29.04 -2.06 8.86
C VAL A 114 29.20 -0.55 9.04
N LEU A 115 30.28 0.05 8.52
CA LEU A 115 30.53 1.49 8.66
C LEU A 115 29.43 2.35 8.03
N TYR A 116 28.96 1.97 6.83
CA TYR A 116 27.87 2.65 6.15
C TYR A 116 26.58 2.60 6.99
N SER A 117 26.28 1.41 7.52
CA SER A 117 25.09 1.16 8.32
C SER A 117 25.11 1.86 9.66
N GLU A 118 26.23 1.88 10.37
CA GLU A 118 26.39 2.62 11.63
C GLU A 118 26.16 4.12 11.42
N LYS A 119 26.70 4.68 10.33
CA LYS A 119 26.46 6.08 9.95
C LYS A 119 24.96 6.34 9.68
N ARG A 120 24.26 5.40 9.05
CA ARG A 120 22.80 5.50 8.82
C ARG A 120 22.03 5.42 10.14
N VAL A 121 22.38 4.50 11.05
CA VAL A 121 21.75 4.40 12.38
C VAL A 121 21.94 5.70 13.18
N ALA A 122 23.11 6.32 13.09
CA ALA A 122 23.40 7.58 13.78
C ALA A 122 22.49 8.75 13.36
N SER A 123 21.85 8.68 12.18
CA SER A 123 20.89 9.71 11.74
C SER A 123 19.62 9.79 12.59
N TYR A 124 19.32 8.76 13.38
CA TYR A 124 18.20 8.78 14.34
C TYR A 124 18.56 9.46 15.67
N ILE A 125 19.84 9.76 15.92
CA ILE A 125 20.27 10.38 17.17
C ILE A 125 19.73 11.81 17.23
N GLY A 126 18.99 12.11 18.30
CA GLY A 126 18.39 13.42 18.52
C GLY A 126 16.95 13.56 18.01
N ASP A 127 16.41 12.53 17.35
CA ASP A 127 14.99 12.46 17.03
C ASP A 127 14.17 12.00 18.24
N ASN A 128 13.05 12.66 18.50
CA ASN A 128 12.16 12.42 19.62
C ASN A 128 10.82 11.80 19.20
N ASP A 129 10.59 11.61 17.89
CA ASP A 129 9.43 10.88 17.40
C ASP A 129 9.45 9.42 17.85
N GLU A 130 8.28 8.90 18.28
CA GLU A 130 8.11 7.54 18.75
C GLU A 130 8.59 6.49 17.72
N ARG A 131 8.40 6.74 16.42
CA ARG A 131 8.79 5.80 15.35
C ARG A 131 10.30 5.81 15.17
N SER A 132 10.94 6.98 15.12
CA SER A 132 12.39 7.10 15.04
C SER A 132 13.10 6.47 16.24
N ILE A 133 12.60 6.68 17.46
CA ILE A 133 13.12 6.05 18.68
C ILE A 133 13.02 4.52 18.58
N ARG A 134 11.86 4.01 18.14
CA ARG A 134 11.64 2.56 17.97
C ARG A 134 12.60 1.96 16.95
N ARG A 135 12.75 2.60 15.79
CA ARG A 135 13.68 2.18 14.73
C ARG A 135 15.12 2.18 15.21
N TYR A 136 15.55 3.24 15.87
CA TYR A 136 16.90 3.32 16.43
C TYR A 136 17.17 2.16 17.40
N ASN A 137 16.25 1.91 18.33
CA ASN A 137 16.44 0.92 19.38
C ASN A 137 16.64 -0.50 18.88
N ILE A 138 15.91 -0.91 17.83
CA ILE A 138 16.09 -2.25 17.26
C ILE A 138 17.25 -2.29 16.26
N THR A 139 17.37 -1.26 15.41
CA THR A 139 18.30 -1.28 14.27
C THR A 139 19.76 -1.14 14.70
N LYS A 140 20.04 -0.51 15.85
CA LYS A 140 21.41 -0.45 16.40
C LYS A 140 22.01 -1.84 16.71
N HIS A 141 21.17 -2.86 16.86
CA HIS A 141 21.60 -4.24 17.11
C HIS A 141 21.74 -5.08 15.83
N MET A 142 21.32 -4.53 14.68
CA MET A 142 21.39 -5.14 13.36
C MET A 142 21.52 -4.06 12.27
N PRO A 143 22.59 -3.24 12.34
CA PRO A 143 22.69 -2.01 11.55
C PRO A 143 22.73 -2.30 10.04
N GLU A 144 23.25 -3.46 9.63
CA GLU A 144 23.32 -3.90 8.24
C GLU A 144 21.95 -3.92 7.54
N TYR A 145 20.85 -4.04 8.28
CA TYR A 145 19.49 -3.95 7.74
C TYR A 145 19.23 -2.66 6.94
N LEU A 146 19.76 -1.51 7.38
CA LEU A 146 19.57 -0.24 6.65
C LEU A 146 20.27 -0.23 5.29
N TYR A 147 21.42 -0.90 5.20
CA TYR A 147 22.09 -1.09 3.93
C TYR A 147 21.29 -2.08 3.06
N LEU A 148 20.95 -3.25 3.61
CA LEU A 148 20.33 -4.35 2.86
C LEU A 148 18.90 -4.04 2.42
N GLY A 149 18.00 -3.85 3.37
CA GLY A 149 16.57 -3.73 3.10
C GLY A 149 16.17 -2.35 2.59
N VAL A 150 16.77 -1.29 3.13
CA VAL A 150 16.33 0.10 2.83
C VAL A 150 17.04 0.68 1.61
N ASP A 151 18.35 0.51 1.49
CA ASP A 151 19.11 1.11 0.39
C ASP A 151 19.27 0.18 -0.81
N LEU A 152 19.82 -1.03 -0.59
CA LEU A 152 20.17 -1.95 -1.66
C LEU A 152 18.94 -2.57 -2.30
N LEU A 153 18.18 -3.33 -1.52
CA LEU A 153 17.04 -4.11 -2.01
C LEU A 153 15.98 -3.21 -2.65
N GLY A 154 15.61 -2.11 -2.00
CA GLY A 154 14.64 -1.16 -2.56
C GLY A 154 15.09 -0.53 -3.88
N SER A 155 16.39 -0.29 -4.06
CA SER A 155 16.91 0.25 -5.33
C SER A 155 16.96 -0.82 -6.43
N MET A 156 17.31 -2.06 -6.08
CA MET A 156 17.29 -3.18 -7.02
C MET A 156 15.87 -3.52 -7.46
N ALA A 157 14.93 -3.56 -6.52
CA ALA A 157 13.52 -3.79 -6.81
C ALA A 157 12.96 -2.68 -7.73
N ARG A 158 13.24 -1.41 -7.43
CA ARG A 158 12.81 -0.31 -8.30
C ARG A 158 13.41 -0.39 -9.71
N ALA A 159 14.68 -0.78 -9.85
CA ALA A 159 15.24 -1.03 -11.17
C ALA A 159 14.49 -2.17 -11.89
N ASN A 160 14.22 -3.26 -11.17
CA ASN A 160 13.50 -4.42 -11.71
C ASN A 160 12.07 -4.08 -12.15
N GLU A 161 11.35 -3.23 -11.42
CA GLU A 161 10.04 -2.70 -11.81
C GLU A 161 10.06 -2.00 -13.18
N TYR A 162 11.22 -1.46 -13.59
CA TYR A 162 11.40 -0.85 -14.92
C TYR A 162 11.83 -1.86 -16.00
N GLY A 163 12.02 -3.14 -15.66
CA GLY A 163 12.67 -4.12 -16.53
C GLY A 163 14.18 -3.89 -16.70
N LEU A 164 14.81 -3.23 -15.73
CA LEU A 164 16.23 -2.86 -15.73
C LEU A 164 16.97 -3.44 -14.51
N GLU A 165 18.27 -3.63 -14.67
CA GLU A 165 19.19 -4.05 -13.60
C GLU A 165 20.44 -3.17 -13.65
N HIS A 166 21.21 -3.15 -12.56
CA HIS A 166 22.51 -2.49 -12.59
C HIS A 166 23.55 -3.36 -13.32
N LYS A 167 24.50 -2.78 -14.04
CA LYS A 167 25.57 -3.51 -14.75
C LYS A 167 26.44 -4.40 -13.83
N ASN A 168 26.43 -4.13 -12.53
CA ASN A 168 27.09 -4.92 -11.49
C ASN A 168 26.08 -5.75 -10.66
N ASP A 169 24.92 -6.07 -11.21
CA ASP A 169 23.80 -6.73 -10.50
C ASP A 169 24.23 -8.04 -9.81
N ALA A 170 24.97 -8.91 -10.50
CA ALA A 170 25.48 -10.16 -9.91
C ALA A 170 26.27 -9.94 -8.60
N LYS A 171 27.05 -8.86 -8.52
CA LYS A 171 27.82 -8.50 -7.34
C LYS A 171 26.92 -7.98 -6.21
N LEU A 172 25.89 -7.23 -6.55
CA LEU A 172 24.91 -6.72 -5.59
C LEU A 172 24.06 -7.86 -5.00
N ARG A 173 23.63 -8.82 -5.84
CA ARG A 173 22.96 -10.05 -5.41
C ARG A 173 23.85 -10.90 -4.51
N GLU A 174 25.14 -11.02 -4.82
CA GLU A 174 26.08 -11.71 -3.94
C GLU A 174 26.10 -11.11 -2.53
N ILE A 175 25.98 -9.79 -2.41
CA ILE A 175 25.89 -9.13 -1.09
C ILE A 175 24.61 -9.54 -0.37
N ILE A 176 23.44 -9.52 -1.04
CA ILE A 176 22.16 -9.97 -0.45
C ILE A 176 22.28 -11.40 0.07
N ARG A 177 22.85 -12.31 -0.73
CA ARG A 177 22.99 -13.75 -0.39
C ARG A 177 23.90 -14.05 0.79
N ARG A 178 24.72 -13.09 1.25
CA ARG A 178 25.52 -13.24 2.47
C ARG A 178 24.67 -13.18 3.74
N TYR A 179 23.44 -12.66 3.65
CA TYR A 179 22.58 -12.42 4.79
C TYR A 179 21.30 -13.25 4.68
N ASP A 180 20.99 -13.94 5.76
CA ASP A 180 19.72 -14.64 5.94
C ASP A 180 18.66 -13.62 6.37
N PHE A 181 17.75 -13.28 5.45
CA PHE A 181 16.77 -12.22 5.67
C PHE A 181 15.66 -12.64 6.65
N SER A 182 15.51 -13.95 6.90
CA SER A 182 14.56 -14.47 7.90
C SER A 182 14.81 -13.86 9.28
N ARG A 183 16.08 -13.54 9.61
CA ARG A 183 16.47 -12.91 10.87
C ARG A 183 15.78 -11.58 11.15
N TYR A 184 15.46 -10.81 10.09
CA TYR A 184 14.79 -9.52 10.23
C TYR A 184 13.28 -9.69 10.32
N VAL A 185 12.72 -10.60 9.51
CA VAL A 185 11.26 -10.74 9.37
C VAL A 185 10.64 -11.61 10.47
N THR A 186 11.41 -12.48 11.12
CA THR A 186 10.98 -13.27 12.28
C THR A 186 11.16 -12.57 13.62
N ASN A 187 11.61 -11.32 13.63
CA ASN A 187 11.81 -10.53 14.84
C ASN A 187 10.62 -9.57 15.03
N GLU A 188 9.81 -9.80 16.06
CA GLU A 188 8.62 -8.96 16.32
C GLU A 188 8.94 -7.47 16.55
N ASP A 189 10.09 -7.14 17.15
CA ASP A 189 10.48 -5.75 17.38
C ASP A 189 10.90 -5.07 16.08
N MET A 190 11.50 -5.82 15.16
CA MET A 190 11.75 -5.35 13.79
C MET A 190 10.44 -5.11 13.06
N VAL A 191 9.49 -6.04 13.13
CA VAL A 191 8.17 -5.87 12.53
C VAL A 191 7.45 -4.65 13.14
N LYS A 192 7.51 -4.45 14.46
CA LYS A 192 6.92 -3.27 15.10
C LYS A 192 7.59 -1.96 14.71
N ALA A 193 8.86 -1.96 14.30
CA ALA A 193 9.61 -0.77 13.89
C ALA A 193 9.55 -0.47 12.38
N TRP A 194 9.40 -1.52 11.58
CA TRP A 194 9.63 -1.50 10.13
C TRP A 194 8.53 -2.22 9.33
N ALA A 195 7.37 -2.49 9.92
CA ALA A 195 6.23 -3.22 9.34
C ALA A 195 6.10 -3.08 7.82
N ALA A 196 5.79 -1.88 7.33
CA ALA A 196 5.62 -1.63 5.90
C ALA A 196 6.88 -1.86 5.07
N GLN A 197 8.06 -1.45 5.57
CA GLN A 197 9.32 -1.67 4.87
C GLN A 197 9.61 -3.17 4.73
N LEU A 198 9.46 -3.93 5.81
CA LEU A 198 9.67 -5.39 5.78
C LEU A 198 8.65 -6.07 4.87
N ALA A 199 7.38 -5.65 4.89
CA ALA A 199 6.37 -6.14 3.96
C ALA A 199 6.81 -5.94 2.50
N ASN A 200 7.25 -4.75 2.11
CA ASN A 200 7.75 -4.53 0.74
C ASN A 200 8.97 -5.41 0.43
N GLN A 201 9.90 -5.49 1.37
CA GLN A 201 11.16 -6.19 1.19
C GLN A 201 10.99 -7.70 0.98
N VAL A 202 10.04 -8.35 1.66
CA VAL A 202 9.81 -9.78 1.45
C VAL A 202 9.29 -10.09 0.05
N TYR A 203 8.43 -9.23 -0.50
CA TYR A 203 7.98 -9.36 -1.89
C TYR A 203 9.09 -9.01 -2.89
N TRP A 204 9.89 -7.97 -2.62
CA TRP A 204 11.05 -7.64 -3.44
C TRP A 204 12.07 -8.79 -3.53
N LEU A 205 12.34 -9.48 -2.41
CA LEU A 205 13.23 -10.63 -2.41
C LEU A 205 12.68 -11.78 -3.27
N ARG A 206 11.36 -12.03 -3.18
CA ARG A 206 10.68 -13.04 -4.01
C ARG A 206 10.73 -12.67 -5.49
N GLN A 207 10.37 -11.44 -5.84
CA GLN A 207 10.38 -10.92 -7.23
C GLN A 207 11.78 -10.96 -7.86
N LEU A 208 12.81 -10.65 -7.08
CA LEU A 208 14.19 -10.73 -7.53
C LEU A 208 14.69 -12.18 -7.59
N GLY A 209 13.98 -13.17 -7.04
CA GLY A 209 14.40 -14.57 -6.99
C GLY A 209 15.54 -14.83 -5.99
N GLU A 210 15.63 -14.03 -4.92
CA GLU A 210 16.72 -14.13 -3.93
C GLU A 210 16.34 -14.99 -2.72
N GLN A 211 15.26 -14.64 -2.02
CA GLN A 211 14.76 -15.37 -0.85
C GLN A 211 13.23 -15.26 -0.83
N ASP A 212 12.55 -16.32 -0.42
CA ASP A 212 11.10 -16.27 -0.17
C ASP A 212 10.87 -16.41 1.33
N VAL A 213 10.56 -15.29 1.98
CA VAL A 213 10.34 -15.20 3.44
C VAL A 213 9.04 -14.48 3.78
N VAL A 214 8.08 -14.50 2.84
CA VAL A 214 6.80 -13.80 2.99
C VAL A 214 5.94 -14.45 4.08
N ASP A 215 5.88 -15.78 4.12
CA ASP A 215 5.06 -16.50 5.10
C ASP A 215 5.60 -16.27 6.53
N GLU A 216 6.92 -16.32 6.71
CA GLU A 216 7.58 -16.01 7.97
C GLU A 216 7.30 -14.58 8.44
N PHE A 217 7.29 -13.62 7.50
CA PHE A 217 6.90 -12.24 7.80
C PHE A 217 5.44 -12.15 8.22
N VAL A 218 4.50 -12.73 7.47
CA VAL A 218 3.06 -12.67 7.76
C VAL A 218 2.75 -13.28 9.12
N ASP A 219 3.34 -14.44 9.42
CA ASP A 219 3.18 -15.10 10.72
C ASP A 219 3.71 -14.25 11.88
N THR A 220 4.88 -13.64 11.69
CA THR A 220 5.49 -12.77 12.70
C THR A 220 4.71 -11.47 12.85
N PHE A 221 4.17 -10.93 11.76
CA PHE A 221 3.33 -9.74 11.75
C PHE A 221 2.07 -9.95 12.58
N LYS A 222 1.36 -11.06 12.38
CA LYS A 222 0.17 -11.42 13.17
C LYS A 222 0.50 -11.59 14.65
N LYS A 223 1.67 -12.15 14.99
CA LYS A 223 2.14 -12.28 16.39
C LYS A 223 2.55 -10.93 17.00
N ALA A 224 3.15 -10.04 16.22
CA ALA A 224 3.55 -8.72 16.65
C ALA A 224 2.34 -7.79 16.89
N TYR A 225 1.25 -8.01 16.14
CA TYR A 225 0.05 -7.18 16.13
C TYR A 225 -1.27 -7.98 16.25
N PRO A 226 -1.46 -8.80 17.30
CA PRO A 226 -2.70 -9.55 17.48
C PRO A 226 -3.90 -8.62 17.67
N ASP A 227 -4.99 -8.89 16.97
CA ASP A 227 -6.16 -8.01 16.87
C ASP A 227 -6.80 -7.70 18.22
N ASP A 228 -6.82 -8.68 19.14
CA ASP A 228 -7.35 -8.52 20.49
C ASP A 228 -6.55 -7.51 21.36
N LYS A 229 -5.39 -7.03 20.89
CA LYS A 229 -4.55 -6.04 21.56
C LYS A 229 -4.65 -4.64 20.97
N ASP A 230 -5.46 -4.39 19.95
CA ASP A 230 -5.52 -3.09 19.27
C ASP A 230 -5.86 -1.91 20.17
N LYS A 231 -6.66 -2.15 21.22
CA LYS A 231 -7.02 -1.16 22.24
C LYS A 231 -5.83 -0.70 23.09
N LYS A 232 -4.74 -1.47 23.11
CA LYS A 232 -3.50 -1.16 23.84
C LYS A 232 -2.46 -0.43 23.01
N LEU A 233 -2.65 -0.39 21.69
CA LEU A 233 -1.73 0.28 20.78
C LEU A 233 -1.92 1.80 20.86
N SER A 234 -0.83 2.57 20.83
CA SER A 234 -0.90 4.01 20.54
C SER A 234 -1.48 4.24 19.15
N SER A 235 -1.91 5.46 18.82
CA SER A 235 -2.35 5.78 17.45
C SER A 235 -1.23 5.57 16.43
N GLN A 236 0.02 5.83 16.80
CA GLN A 236 1.17 5.55 15.93
C GLN A 236 1.37 4.04 15.72
N GLN A 237 1.29 3.24 16.77
CA GLN A 237 1.46 1.79 16.67
C GLN A 237 0.32 1.12 15.89
N PHE A 238 -0.91 1.56 16.14
CA PHE A 238 -2.08 1.12 15.37
C PHE A 238 -1.94 1.53 13.90
N GLY A 239 -1.57 2.78 13.63
CA GLY A 239 -1.26 3.24 12.27
C GLY A 239 -0.18 2.37 11.61
N ASN A 240 0.89 2.01 12.32
CA ASN A 240 1.96 1.15 11.78
C ASN A 240 1.48 -0.29 11.48
N LYS A 241 0.52 -0.81 12.26
CA LYS A 241 -0.15 -2.09 11.96
C LYS A 241 -0.92 -1.98 10.64
N ILE A 242 -1.81 -1.01 10.51
CA ILE A 242 -2.61 -0.84 9.29
C ILE A 242 -1.69 -0.62 8.07
N TYR A 243 -0.68 0.23 8.22
CA TYR A 243 0.33 0.49 7.21
C TYR A 243 1.13 -0.77 6.84
N GLY A 244 1.40 -1.66 7.79
CA GLY A 244 2.01 -2.96 7.49
C GLY A 244 1.12 -3.84 6.63
N MET A 245 -0.18 -3.90 6.93
CA MET A 245 -1.15 -4.68 6.16
C MET A 245 -1.30 -4.14 4.74
N THR A 246 -1.42 -2.81 4.56
CA THR A 246 -1.53 -2.21 3.21
C THR A 246 -0.31 -2.54 2.35
N HIS A 247 0.88 -2.55 2.95
CA HIS A 247 2.12 -2.86 2.25
C HIS A 247 2.33 -4.36 1.94
N VAL A 248 1.62 -5.27 2.61
CA VAL A 248 1.54 -6.67 2.15
C VAL A 248 0.84 -6.72 0.79
N ILE A 249 -0.28 -6.00 0.65
CA ILE A 249 -1.04 -5.92 -0.60
C ILE A 249 -0.24 -5.18 -1.68
N PHE A 250 0.38 -4.05 -1.35
CA PHE A 250 1.17 -3.30 -2.33
C PHE A 250 2.39 -4.07 -2.81
N GLY A 251 3.07 -4.80 -1.92
CA GLY A 251 4.17 -5.68 -2.31
C GLY A 251 3.74 -6.76 -3.30
N ASP A 252 2.61 -7.42 -3.03
CA ASP A 252 2.04 -8.46 -3.89
C ASP A 252 1.58 -7.93 -5.25
N SER A 253 0.99 -6.72 -5.28
CA SER A 253 0.59 -6.02 -6.52
C SER A 253 1.76 -5.51 -7.38
N GLU A 254 3.00 -5.76 -6.95
CA GLU A 254 4.22 -5.15 -7.46
C GLU A 254 4.12 -3.62 -7.57
N TYR A 255 3.56 -2.99 -6.53
CA TYR A 255 3.26 -1.56 -6.47
C TYR A 255 2.35 -1.07 -7.62
N TYR A 256 1.12 -1.58 -7.65
CA TYR A 256 0.04 -1.18 -8.57
C TYR A 256 0.24 -1.61 -10.04
N GLN A 257 1.11 -2.58 -10.30
CA GLN A 257 1.30 -3.14 -11.64
C GLN A 257 0.29 -4.26 -11.95
N HIS A 258 -0.16 -4.97 -10.90
CA HIS A 258 -1.11 -6.07 -11.03
C HIS A 258 -2.24 -5.96 -10.00
N GLN A 259 -3.38 -6.57 -10.32
CA GLN A 259 -4.42 -6.83 -9.33
C GLN A 259 -3.98 -7.93 -8.38
N VAL A 260 -4.57 -7.96 -7.19
CA VAL A 260 -4.36 -9.00 -6.18
C VAL A 260 -5.63 -9.80 -5.97
N SER A 261 -5.49 -11.01 -5.45
CA SER A 261 -6.63 -11.83 -5.02
C SER A 261 -7.06 -11.44 -3.61
N GLU A 262 -8.36 -11.20 -3.40
CA GLU A 262 -8.91 -11.05 -2.05
C GLU A 262 -8.62 -12.29 -1.20
N GLN A 263 -8.83 -13.48 -1.79
CA GLN A 263 -8.74 -14.76 -1.11
C GLN A 263 -7.34 -15.01 -0.52
N ASP A 264 -6.29 -14.60 -1.22
CA ASP A 264 -4.90 -14.81 -0.78
C ASP A 264 -4.55 -13.95 0.44
N HIS A 265 -5.29 -12.85 0.64
CA HIS A 265 -5.09 -11.91 1.74
C HIS A 265 -6.35 -11.70 2.60
N GLN A 266 -7.23 -12.70 2.67
CA GLN A 266 -8.55 -12.60 3.31
C GLN A 266 -8.47 -12.02 4.73
N TRP A 267 -7.46 -12.40 5.50
CA TRP A 267 -7.26 -11.92 6.87
C TRP A 267 -7.06 -10.39 6.97
N ILE A 268 -6.53 -9.73 5.92
CA ILE A 268 -6.40 -8.28 5.86
C ILE A 268 -7.75 -7.65 5.54
N TYR A 269 -8.45 -8.17 4.53
CA TYR A 269 -9.73 -7.62 4.10
C TYR A 269 -10.82 -7.79 5.17
N ASP A 270 -10.88 -8.95 5.83
CA ASP A 270 -11.78 -9.19 6.97
C ASP A 270 -11.47 -8.19 8.09
N TYR A 271 -10.19 -8.03 8.45
CA TYR A 271 -9.78 -7.08 9.48
C TYR A 271 -10.18 -5.64 9.12
N PHE A 272 -9.95 -5.20 7.87
CA PHE A 272 -10.34 -3.86 7.43
C PHE A 272 -11.86 -3.65 7.48
N ARG A 273 -12.66 -4.61 7.02
CA ARG A 273 -14.13 -4.53 7.08
C ARG A 273 -14.64 -4.44 8.51
N GLU A 274 -14.13 -5.29 9.40
CA GLU A 274 -14.53 -5.32 10.81
C GLU A 274 -14.12 -4.05 11.57
N ASN A 275 -13.02 -3.40 11.16
CA ASN A 275 -12.41 -2.31 11.92
C ASN A 275 -12.43 -0.95 11.21
N ILE A 276 -13.09 -0.81 10.06
CA ILE A 276 -13.02 0.41 9.24
C ILE A 276 -13.34 1.68 10.03
N ASP A 277 -14.38 1.67 10.86
CA ASP A 277 -14.76 2.87 11.64
C ASP A 277 -13.66 3.24 12.67
N THR A 278 -12.96 2.25 13.21
CA THR A 278 -11.80 2.49 14.10
C THR A 278 -10.58 2.99 13.31
N ILE A 279 -10.38 2.47 12.10
CA ILE A 279 -9.32 2.92 11.20
C ILE A 279 -9.52 4.39 10.85
N LEU A 280 -10.72 4.77 10.40
CA LEU A 280 -11.04 6.16 10.06
C LEU A 280 -10.85 7.13 11.24
N LEU A 281 -11.13 6.67 12.47
CA LEU A 281 -10.99 7.49 13.67
C LEU A 281 -9.53 7.70 14.12
N ARG A 282 -8.66 6.71 13.90
CA ARG A 282 -7.33 6.65 14.54
C ARG A 282 -6.17 6.80 13.57
N ALA A 283 -6.36 6.42 12.30
CA ALA A 283 -5.32 6.44 11.30
C ALA A 283 -5.18 7.82 10.67
N LYS A 284 -4.02 8.07 10.06
CA LYS A 284 -3.77 9.26 9.27
C LYS A 284 -4.37 9.09 7.87
N GLU A 285 -4.57 10.19 7.17
CA GLU A 285 -5.21 10.22 5.85
C GLU A 285 -4.42 9.43 4.80
N ASP A 286 -3.08 9.41 4.87
CA ASP A 286 -2.28 8.55 3.99
C ASP A 286 -2.60 7.06 4.21
N VAL A 287 -2.64 6.61 5.47
CA VAL A 287 -3.01 5.23 5.82
C VAL A 287 -4.44 4.90 5.42
N ILE A 288 -5.40 5.81 5.63
CA ILE A 288 -6.79 5.64 5.19
C ILE A 288 -6.87 5.49 3.66
N ALA A 289 -6.11 6.31 2.93
CA ALA A 289 -6.08 6.23 1.47
C ALA A 289 -5.49 4.90 0.99
N GLU A 290 -4.44 4.42 1.65
CA GLU A 290 -3.87 3.11 1.34
C GLU A 290 -4.84 1.96 1.59
N VAL A 291 -5.62 1.99 2.68
CA VAL A 291 -6.68 0.99 2.91
C VAL A 291 -7.65 0.95 1.73
N GLY A 292 -8.18 2.10 1.31
CA GLY A 292 -9.09 2.14 0.15
C GLY A 292 -8.43 1.63 -1.14
N LEU A 293 -7.17 1.97 -1.38
CA LEU A 293 -6.40 1.47 -2.53
C LEU A 293 -6.22 -0.04 -2.53
N THR A 294 -6.16 -0.70 -1.36
CA THR A 294 -6.10 -2.17 -1.33
C THR A 294 -7.37 -2.82 -1.89
N PHE A 295 -8.55 -2.25 -1.65
CA PHE A 295 -9.81 -2.75 -2.21
C PHE A 295 -9.87 -2.55 -3.73
N LEU A 296 -9.40 -1.41 -4.22
CA LEU A 296 -9.27 -1.15 -5.66
C LEU A 296 -8.31 -2.13 -6.35
N LEU A 297 -7.21 -2.50 -5.70
CA LEU A 297 -6.27 -3.50 -6.21
C LEU A 297 -6.87 -4.91 -6.26
N ALA A 298 -7.84 -5.21 -5.42
CA ALA A 298 -8.56 -6.48 -5.43
C ALA A 298 -9.80 -6.51 -6.34
N GLY A 299 -10.12 -5.40 -7.02
CA GLY A 299 -11.35 -5.29 -7.82
C GLY A 299 -12.62 -5.33 -6.97
N LEU A 300 -12.57 -4.73 -5.78
CA LEU A 300 -13.67 -4.66 -4.82
C LEU A 300 -14.30 -3.26 -4.79
N GLU A 301 -14.66 -2.72 -5.96
CA GLU A 301 -15.18 -1.36 -6.10
C GLU A 301 -16.54 -1.14 -5.39
N ASP A 302 -17.33 -2.20 -5.24
CA ASP A 302 -18.64 -2.15 -4.58
C ASP A 302 -18.56 -2.38 -3.05
N ASP A 303 -17.35 -2.58 -2.49
CA ASP A 303 -17.20 -2.82 -1.05
C ASP A 303 -17.42 -1.53 -0.23
N PRO A 304 -18.25 -1.55 0.83
CA PRO A 304 -18.52 -0.36 1.64
C PRO A 304 -17.27 0.29 2.27
N VAL A 305 -16.18 -0.46 2.46
CA VAL A 305 -14.91 0.10 2.95
C VAL A 305 -14.35 1.12 1.97
N LEU A 306 -14.45 0.86 0.66
CA LEU A 306 -13.93 1.79 -0.36
C LEU A 306 -14.68 3.12 -0.32
N GLU A 307 -16.00 3.11 -0.28
CA GLU A 307 -16.79 4.34 -0.21
C GLU A 307 -16.47 5.13 1.06
N LYS A 308 -16.41 4.46 2.21
CA LYS A 308 -16.06 5.07 3.50
C LYS A 308 -14.69 5.76 3.48
N THR A 309 -13.68 5.10 2.89
CA THR A 309 -12.34 5.69 2.78
C THR A 309 -12.32 6.87 1.80
N ARG A 310 -12.98 6.77 0.64
CA ARG A 310 -13.10 7.89 -0.32
C ARG A 310 -13.75 9.11 0.30
N LEU A 311 -14.88 8.94 0.99
CA LEU A 311 -15.58 10.03 1.67
C LEU A 311 -14.71 10.67 2.77
N ALA A 312 -14.01 9.87 3.57
CA ALA A 312 -13.11 10.38 4.59
C ALA A 312 -11.96 11.21 3.98
N ILE A 313 -11.33 10.72 2.92
CA ILE A 313 -10.24 11.42 2.22
C ILE A 313 -10.74 12.70 1.55
N GLN A 314 -11.88 12.65 0.86
CA GLN A 314 -12.48 13.83 0.26
C GLN A 314 -12.76 14.92 1.31
N ALA A 315 -13.31 14.54 2.46
CA ALA A 315 -13.61 15.48 3.55
C ALA A 315 -12.37 16.11 4.19
N SER A 316 -11.19 15.48 4.06
CA SER A 316 -9.93 16.01 4.59
C SER A 316 -9.24 17.02 3.67
N ILE A 317 -9.77 17.28 2.47
CA ILE A 317 -9.18 18.23 1.52
C ILE A 317 -9.49 19.66 1.96
N ASP A 318 -8.45 20.48 2.09
CA ASP A 318 -8.64 21.93 2.18
C ASP A 318 -8.87 22.47 0.75
N GLU A 319 -10.10 22.89 0.45
CA GLU A 319 -10.46 23.37 -0.89
C GLU A 319 -9.66 24.60 -1.34
N LYS A 320 -9.21 25.43 -0.38
CA LYS A 320 -8.48 26.67 -0.69
C LYS A 320 -7.02 26.38 -1.02
N GLN A 321 -6.40 25.46 -0.29
CA GLN A 321 -5.02 25.02 -0.55
C GLN A 321 -4.96 23.93 -1.62
N GLY A 322 -6.10 23.33 -1.95
CA GLY A 322 -6.23 22.29 -2.95
C GLY A 322 -5.45 21.03 -2.60
N MET A 323 -5.31 20.69 -1.32
CA MET A 323 -4.60 19.50 -0.85
C MET A 323 -5.00 19.14 0.58
N ILE A 324 -4.63 17.94 1.02
CA ILE A 324 -4.81 17.47 2.39
C ILE A 324 -3.63 17.97 3.24
N PRO A 325 -3.86 18.70 4.36
CA PRO A 325 -2.81 19.19 5.25
C PRO A 325 -2.15 18.09 6.09
N SER A 326 -1.01 18.39 6.71
CA SER A 326 -0.38 17.52 7.70
C SER A 326 -1.25 17.38 8.96
N ILE A 327 -0.90 16.43 9.82
CA ILE A 327 -1.57 16.28 11.13
C ILE A 327 -1.43 17.52 12.03
N THR A 328 -0.48 18.41 11.74
CA THR A 328 -0.29 19.69 12.43
C THR A 328 -0.90 20.87 11.66
N GLY A 329 -1.60 20.62 10.55
CA GLY A 329 -2.25 21.63 9.72
C GLY A 329 -1.34 22.31 8.68
N ASP A 330 -0.16 21.75 8.38
CA ASP A 330 0.80 22.35 7.44
C ASP A 330 0.57 21.88 5.99
N PHE A 331 0.93 22.73 5.02
CA PHE A 331 0.70 22.53 3.58
C PHE A 331 1.98 22.38 2.76
N ASP A 332 3.09 21.97 3.39
CA ASP A 332 4.33 21.70 2.68
C ASP A 332 4.15 20.57 1.64
N LEU A 333 4.46 20.87 0.38
CA LEU A 333 4.25 19.96 -0.73
C LEU A 333 5.15 18.72 -0.64
N GLU A 334 6.41 18.89 -0.22
CA GLU A 334 7.40 17.81 -0.14
C GLU A 334 6.98 16.77 0.91
N TYR A 335 6.64 17.24 2.11
CA TYR A 335 6.18 16.38 3.19
C TYR A 335 4.78 15.82 2.93
N GLY A 336 3.90 16.58 2.27
CA GLY A 336 2.54 16.17 1.95
C GLY A 336 2.41 15.23 0.74
N GLU A 337 3.46 15.06 -0.06
CA GLU A 337 3.38 14.41 -1.38
C GLU A 337 2.78 13.00 -1.32
N HIS A 338 3.25 12.13 -0.41
CA HIS A 338 2.78 10.75 -0.30
C HIS A 338 1.28 10.68 -0.01
N ARG A 339 0.80 11.48 0.96
CA ARG A 339 -0.62 11.54 1.31
C ARG A 339 -1.48 11.97 0.13
N ASN A 340 -1.04 12.99 -0.59
CA ASN A 340 -1.84 13.61 -1.64
C ASN A 340 -1.82 12.82 -2.95
N VAL A 341 -0.71 12.18 -3.32
CA VAL A 341 -0.71 11.28 -4.49
C VAL A 341 -1.61 10.07 -4.27
N LEU A 342 -1.61 9.49 -3.06
CA LEU A 342 -2.52 8.39 -2.72
C LEU A 342 -3.99 8.84 -2.75
N ALA A 343 -4.28 10.05 -2.28
CA ALA A 343 -5.63 10.62 -2.36
C ALA A 343 -6.10 10.78 -3.82
N ILE A 344 -5.23 11.28 -4.72
CA ILE A 344 -5.55 11.37 -6.16
C ILE A 344 -5.88 9.98 -6.70
N MET A 345 -5.05 8.98 -6.41
CA MET A 345 -5.27 7.61 -6.90
C MET A 345 -6.54 6.98 -6.34
N LEU A 346 -6.86 7.20 -5.07
CA LEU A 346 -8.06 6.64 -4.45
C LEU A 346 -9.34 7.24 -5.06
N LEU A 347 -9.35 8.56 -5.22
CA LEU A 347 -10.52 9.34 -5.62
C LEU A 347 -10.78 9.30 -7.13
N ASP A 348 -9.74 9.08 -7.94
CA ASP A 348 -9.82 8.97 -9.41
C ASP A 348 -8.99 7.76 -9.89
N TRP A 349 -9.25 6.61 -9.27
CA TRP A 349 -8.62 5.33 -9.64
C TRP A 349 -8.92 4.99 -11.08
N GLN A 350 -7.89 4.64 -11.84
CA GLN A 350 -8.03 4.27 -13.25
C GLN A 350 -8.00 2.74 -13.39
N GLN A 351 -6.79 2.19 -13.31
CA GLN A 351 -6.52 0.76 -13.38
C GLN A 351 -5.07 0.50 -12.96
N VAL A 352 -4.73 -0.77 -12.78
CA VAL A 352 -3.33 -1.21 -12.67
C VAL A 352 -2.68 -1.22 -14.06
N ASN A 353 -1.41 -0.86 -14.13
CA ASN A 353 -0.63 -1.01 -15.36
C ASN A 353 0.79 -1.45 -15.02
N GLU A 354 1.27 -2.51 -15.68
CA GLU A 354 2.67 -2.97 -15.66
C GLU A 354 3.54 -2.01 -16.49
N ALA A 355 3.68 -0.80 -15.98
CA ALA A 355 4.31 0.32 -16.67
C ALA A 355 4.92 1.33 -15.69
N PRO A 356 5.86 2.18 -16.15
CA PRO A 356 6.59 2.03 -17.41
C PRO A 356 7.62 0.90 -17.31
N THR A 357 7.76 0.12 -18.38
CA THR A 357 8.82 -0.90 -18.49
C THR A 357 9.66 -0.65 -19.73
N TYR A 358 10.93 -1.08 -19.74
CA TYR A 358 11.85 -0.88 -20.85
C TYR A 358 11.26 -1.32 -22.20
N GLU A 359 10.57 -2.47 -22.21
CA GLU A 359 9.93 -3.02 -23.41
C GLU A 359 8.55 -2.40 -23.68
N GLY A 360 7.74 -2.17 -22.65
CA GLY A 360 6.36 -1.67 -22.80
C GLY A 360 6.25 -0.17 -23.05
N SER A 361 7.26 0.60 -22.65
CA SER A 361 7.24 2.08 -22.68
C SER A 361 8.55 2.67 -23.22
N PRO A 362 9.08 2.24 -24.39
CA PRO A 362 10.44 2.55 -24.84
C PRO A 362 10.76 4.05 -24.96
N LYS A 363 9.74 4.90 -25.13
CA LYS A 363 9.90 6.37 -25.16
C LYS A 363 10.44 6.93 -23.83
N VAL A 364 10.01 6.36 -22.71
CA VAL A 364 10.47 6.73 -21.36
C VAL A 364 11.95 6.37 -21.16
N PHE A 365 12.43 5.35 -21.89
CA PHE A 365 13.77 4.78 -21.75
C PHE A 365 14.74 5.16 -22.87
N THR A 366 14.48 6.25 -23.59
CA THR A 366 15.34 6.72 -24.70
C THR A 366 16.78 7.03 -24.26
N ASN A 367 16.97 7.44 -23.00
CA ASN A 367 18.29 7.68 -22.40
C ASN A 367 18.37 7.00 -21.03
N ILE A 368 18.69 5.71 -20.97
CA ILE A 368 18.86 5.01 -19.69
C ILE A 368 20.05 5.62 -18.89
N PRO A 369 19.87 5.97 -17.61
CA PRO A 369 20.96 6.46 -16.77
C PRO A 369 22.14 5.48 -16.70
N TYR A 370 23.36 6.01 -16.73
CA TYR A 370 24.57 5.19 -16.70
C TYR A 370 24.58 4.26 -15.46
N GLY A 371 24.88 3.00 -15.72
CA GLY A 371 24.89 1.95 -14.70
C GLY A 371 23.69 1.02 -14.81
N LEU A 372 22.55 1.45 -15.35
CA LEU A 372 21.41 0.58 -15.63
C LEU A 372 21.50 -0.03 -17.03
N ILE A 373 21.08 -1.29 -17.16
CA ILE A 373 20.98 -2.05 -18.40
C ILE A 373 19.67 -2.83 -18.41
N LYS A 374 19.21 -3.30 -19.57
CA LYS A 374 18.08 -4.22 -19.66
C LYS A 374 18.36 -5.48 -18.84
N ASN A 375 17.36 -5.94 -18.09
CA ASN A 375 17.39 -7.20 -17.35
C ASN A 375 17.92 -8.33 -18.24
N GLN A 376 18.92 -9.06 -17.73
CA GLN A 376 19.34 -10.29 -18.38
C GLN A 376 18.38 -11.42 -17.99
N PRO A 377 18.07 -12.36 -18.90
CA PRO A 377 17.33 -13.56 -18.51
C PRO A 377 18.07 -14.24 -17.37
N GLN A 378 17.37 -14.58 -16.28
CA GLN A 378 17.96 -15.34 -15.19
C GLN A 378 18.56 -16.64 -15.75
N LYS A 379 19.89 -16.79 -15.61
CA LYS A 379 20.56 -18.04 -15.92
C LYS A 379 20.30 -18.97 -14.74
N ASN A 380 19.33 -19.87 -14.91
CA ASN A 380 19.05 -20.95 -13.96
C ASN A 380 20.29 -21.81 -13.71
#